data_AF-A0A1D2QMG1-F1
#
_entry.id   AF-A0A1D2QMG1-F1
#
_cell.length_a   1.000
_cell.length_b   1.000
_cell.length_c   1.000
_cell.angle_alpha   90.00
_cell.angle_beta   90.00
_cell.angle_gamma   90.00
#
_symmetry.space_group_name_H-M   'P 1'
#
loop_
_entity.id
_entity.type
_entity.pdbx_description
1 polymer ?
#
loop_
_entity_poly.entity_id
_entity_poly.type
_entity_poly.pdbx_seq_one_letter_code
_entity_poly.pdbx_strand_id
1 'polypeptide(L)'
;MGAGILMKQSLIAYLLVSPLTVLCIMTVSFLGFGYFSVNLFLLFKANIDLINQFGAVAIREGAAEQLFILLWHAFISVIFYVIWKIGERLLVDWAVGKGFTD
;
A
#
# COMPACT_ATOMS: atom_id res chain seq x y z
N MET A 1 -35.88 -7.56 -12.16
CA MET A 1 -34.84 -7.36 -11.12
C MET A 1 -33.39 -7.34 -11.63
N GLY A 2 -33.11 -7.60 -12.92
CA GLY A 2 -31.73 -7.70 -13.43
C GLY A 2 -31.08 -6.42 -14.00
N ALA A 3 -31.86 -5.51 -14.59
CA ALA A 3 -31.31 -4.31 -15.26
C ALA A 3 -30.64 -3.31 -14.29
N GLY A 4 -31.22 -3.13 -13.10
CA GLY A 4 -30.66 -2.22 -12.08
C GLY A 4 -29.34 -2.70 -11.47
N ILE A 5 -29.12 -4.02 -11.41
CA ILE A 5 -27.88 -4.63 -10.90
C ILE A 5 -26.77 -4.50 -11.95
N LEU A 6 -27.07 -4.81 -13.22
CA LEU A 6 -26.15 -4.64 -14.35
C LEU A 6 -25.71 -3.17 -14.52
N MET A 7 -26.66 -2.23 -14.46
CA MET A 7 -26.34 -0.80 -14.60
C MET A 7 -25.46 -0.30 -13.45
N LYS A 8 -25.71 -0.75 -12.20
CA LYS A 8 -24.87 -0.40 -11.04
C LYS A 8 -23.46 -0.95 -11.19
N GLN A 9 -23.29 -2.18 -11.65
CA GLN A 9 -21.98 -2.80 -11.86
C GLN A 9 -21.17 -2.09 -12.94
N SER A 10 -21.79 -1.73 -14.07
CA SER A 10 -21.13 -0.94 -15.12
C SER A 10 -20.77 0.48 -14.67
N LEU A 11 -21.63 1.12 -13.87
CA LEU A 11 -21.33 2.43 -13.29
C LEU A 11 -20.16 2.38 -12.30
N ILE A 12 -20.12 1.37 -11.44
CA ILE A 12 -19.02 1.15 -10.49
C ILE A 12 -17.72 0.88 -11.23
N ALA A 13 -17.75 0.05 -12.28
CA ALA A 13 -16.60 -0.22 -13.12
C ALA A 13 -16.11 1.04 -13.86
N TYR A 14 -17.04 1.86 -14.38
CA TYR A 14 -16.70 3.11 -15.07
C TYR A 14 -16.16 4.19 -14.12
N LEU A 15 -16.73 4.33 -12.91
CA LEU A 15 -16.19 5.24 -11.89
C LEU A 15 -14.78 4.82 -11.45
N LEU A 16 -14.54 3.52 -11.28
CA LEU A 16 -13.22 2.98 -10.93
C LEU A 16 -12.17 3.21 -12.03
N VAL A 17 -12.59 3.39 -13.28
CA VAL A 17 -11.72 3.65 -14.44
C VAL A 17 -11.61 5.16 -14.75
N SER A 18 -12.33 6.02 -14.03
CA SER A 18 -12.16 7.46 -14.20
C SER A 18 -10.77 7.90 -13.71
N PRO A 19 -10.03 8.72 -14.49
CA PRO A 19 -8.66 9.14 -14.10
C PRO A 19 -8.61 9.81 -12.73
N LEU A 20 -9.66 10.56 -12.37
CA LEU A 20 -9.75 11.23 -11.07
C LEU A 20 -9.88 10.23 -9.91
N THR A 21 -10.71 9.19 -10.05
CA THR A 21 -10.83 8.16 -9.01
C THR A 21 -9.53 7.39 -8.86
N VAL A 22 -8.85 7.05 -9.96
CA VAL A 22 -7.54 6.40 -9.93
C VAL A 22 -6.51 7.29 -9.22
N LEU A 23 -6.47 8.59 -9.52
CA LEU A 23 -5.60 9.56 -8.84
C LEU A 23 -5.86 9.62 -7.33
N CYS A 24 -7.13 9.64 -6.91
CA CYS A 24 -7.49 9.65 -5.49
C CYS A 24 -7.00 8.38 -4.78
N ILE A 25 -7.25 7.19 -5.37
CA ILE A 25 -6.79 5.90 -4.83
C ILE A 25 -5.27 5.87 -4.75
N MET A 26 -4.58 6.32 -5.80
CA MET A 26 -3.12 6.40 -5.85
C MET A 26 -2.57 7.33 -4.77
N THR A 27 -3.21 8.48 -4.54
CA THR A 27 -2.77 9.45 -3.53
C THR A 27 -2.86 8.84 -2.13
N VAL A 28 -3.99 8.25 -1.79
CA VAL A 28 -4.17 7.56 -0.50
C VAL A 28 -3.18 6.40 -0.35
N SER A 29 -2.97 5.63 -1.42
CA SER A 29 -2.04 4.51 -1.40
C SER A 29 -0.59 4.96 -1.24
N PHE A 30 -0.19 6.04 -1.92
CA PHE A 30 1.14 6.62 -1.79
C PHE A 30 1.39 7.16 -0.37
N LEU A 31 0.41 7.84 0.22
CA LEU A 31 0.49 8.30 1.60
C LEU A 31 0.58 7.14 2.59
N GLY A 32 -0.20 6.07 2.37
CA GLY A 32 -0.13 4.83 3.15
C GLY A 32 1.25 4.18 3.06
N PHE A 33 1.76 3.96 1.85
CA PHE A 33 3.11 3.46 1.60
C PHE A 33 4.17 4.30 2.33
N GLY A 34 4.11 5.63 2.22
CA GLY A 34 5.01 6.54 2.92
C GLY A 34 4.94 6.40 4.44
N TYR A 35 3.73 6.40 5.00
CA TYR A 35 3.50 6.23 6.44
C TYR A 35 4.09 4.92 6.99
N PHE A 36 3.81 3.80 6.32
CA PHE A 36 4.33 2.50 6.75
C PHE A 36 5.85 2.41 6.57
N SER A 37 6.41 3.00 5.51
CA SER A 37 7.86 3.02 5.27
C SER A 37 8.62 3.87 6.30
N VAL A 38 8.09 5.02 6.69
CA VAL A 38 8.68 5.85 7.77
C VAL A 38 8.62 5.11 9.10
N ASN A 39 7.47 4.52 9.45
CA ASN A 39 7.35 3.72 10.67
C ASN A 39 8.31 2.53 10.68
N LEU A 40 8.47 1.86 9.54
CA LEU A 40 9.43 0.77 9.39
C LEU A 40 10.85 1.24 9.71
N PHE A 41 11.27 2.37 9.16
CA PHE A 41 12.59 2.93 9.43
C PHE A 41 12.78 3.29 10.92
N LEU A 42 11.79 3.93 11.54
CA LEU A 42 11.83 4.32 12.95
C LEU A 42 11.89 3.11 13.89
N LEU A 43 11.05 2.10 13.65
CA LEU A 43 11.03 0.86 14.44
C LEU A 43 12.32 0.06 14.25
N PHE A 44 12.82 -0.05 13.02
CA PHE A 44 14.09 -0.72 12.74
C PHE A 44 15.25 -0.05 13.49
N LYS A 45 15.33 1.28 13.44
CA LYS A 45 16.34 2.04 14.19
C LYS A 45 16.23 1.77 15.70
N ALA A 46 15.02 1.83 16.26
CA ALA A 46 14.80 1.54 17.67
C ALA A 46 15.26 0.13 18.07
N ASN A 47 15.04 -0.87 17.20
CA ASN A 47 15.50 -2.25 17.44
C ASN A 47 17.04 -2.36 17.42
N ILE A 48 17.71 -1.69 16.49
CA ILE A 48 19.18 -1.63 16.44
C ILE A 48 19.72 -0.99 17.73
N ASP A 49 19.14 0.13 18.16
CA ASP A 49 19.55 0.85 19.37
C ASP A 49 19.36 -0.01 20.63
N LEU A 50 18.26 -0.77 20.71
CA LEU A 50 17.96 -1.67 21.83
C LEU A 50 18.97 -2.84 21.92
N ILE A 51 19.30 -3.46 20.77
CA ILE A 51 20.29 -4.54 20.69
C ILE A 51 21.68 -4.02 21.08
N ASN A 52 22.04 -2.82 20.64
CA ASN A 52 23.31 -2.19 20.99
C ASN A 52 23.43 -1.89 22.49
N GLN A 53 22.33 -1.51 23.15
CA GLN A 53 22.32 -1.17 24.58
C GLN A 53 22.26 -2.39 25.51
N PHE A 54 21.45 -3.41 25.17
CA PHE A 54 21.11 -4.50 26.08
C PHE A 54 21.55 -5.89 25.60
N GLY A 55 22.16 -5.99 24.41
CA GLY A 55 22.68 -7.24 23.86
C GLY A 55 21.62 -8.33 23.68
N ALA A 56 21.99 -9.59 23.89
CA ALA A 56 21.10 -10.74 23.68
C ALA A 56 19.88 -10.80 24.62
N VAL A 57 19.89 -10.05 25.73
CA VAL A 57 18.74 -9.95 26.65
C VAL A 57 17.57 -9.22 25.97
N ALA A 58 17.86 -8.22 25.13
CA ALA A 58 16.85 -7.42 24.42
C ALA A 58 15.97 -8.26 23.46
N ILE A 59 16.55 -9.32 22.88
CA ILE A 59 15.85 -10.22 21.96
C ILE A 59 14.72 -10.97 22.67
N ARG A 60 14.94 -11.33 23.94
CA ARG A 60 14.01 -12.15 24.73
C ARG A 60 12.89 -11.34 25.38
N GLU A 61 13.10 -10.04 25.61
CA GLU A 61 12.16 -9.20 26.36
C GLU A 61 11.23 -8.33 25.50
N GLY A 62 11.41 -8.27 24.18
CA GLY A 62 10.47 -7.54 23.32
C GLY A 62 10.88 -7.28 21.88
N ALA A 63 12.16 -7.45 21.52
CA ALA A 63 12.59 -7.21 20.14
C ALA A 63 11.98 -8.20 19.14
N ALA A 64 11.64 -9.42 19.55
CA ALA A 64 10.97 -10.39 18.68
C ALA A 64 9.56 -9.94 18.26
N GLU A 65 8.78 -9.36 19.19
CA GLU A 65 7.46 -8.80 18.90
C GLU A 65 7.58 -7.55 18.03
N GLN A 66 8.53 -6.67 18.32
CA GLN A 66 8.79 -5.49 17.48
C GLN A 66 9.24 -5.86 16.07
N LEU A 67 10.06 -6.90 15.92
CA LEU A 67 10.46 -7.43 14.62
C LEU A 67 9.25 -7.99 13.86
N PHE A 68 8.33 -8.69 14.53
CA PHE A 68 7.09 -9.15 13.90
C PHE A 68 6.22 -7.98 13.43
N ILE A 69 6.06 -6.95 14.28
CA ILE A 69 5.34 -5.71 13.93
C ILE A 69 6.02 -5.02 12.74
N LEU A 70 7.35 -4.99 12.70
CA LEU A 70 8.13 -4.43 11.60
C LEU A 70 7.84 -5.16 10.28
N LEU A 71 7.87 -6.49 10.29
CA LEU A 71 7.55 -7.31 9.12
C LEU A 71 6.11 -7.08 8.64
N TRP A 72 5.18 -6.92 9.59
CA TRP A 72 3.78 -6.60 9.28
C TRP A 72 3.64 -5.23 8.60
N HIS A 73 4.33 -4.20 9.11
CA HIS A 73 4.34 -2.88 8.48
C HIS A 73 4.98 -2.92 7.09
N ALA A 74 6.05 -3.72 6.89
CA ALA A 74 6.67 -3.93 5.59
C ALA A 74 5.67 -4.51 4.59
N PHE A 75 4.95 -5.57 5.01
CA PHE A 75 3.97 -6.25 4.18
C PHE A 75 2.82 -5.31 3.77
N ILE A 76 2.27 -4.54 4.71
CA ILE A 76 1.23 -3.54 4.41
C ILE A 76 1.76 -2.45 3.48
N SER A 77 2.99 -1.98 3.68
CA SER A 77 3.64 -1.00 2.80
C SER A 77 3.68 -1.52 1.35
N VAL A 78 4.08 -2.78 1.15
CA VAL A 78 4.12 -3.41 -0.17
C VAL A 78 2.74 -3.48 -0.82
N ILE A 79 1.67 -3.77 -0.06
CA ILE A 79 0.30 -3.75 -0.59
C ILE A 79 -0.05 -2.36 -1.14
N PHE A 80 0.22 -1.30 -0.36
CA PHE A 80 -0.02 0.07 -0.81
C PHE A 80 0.81 0.44 -2.05
N TYR A 81 2.08 0.02 -2.09
CA TYR A 81 2.95 0.21 -3.24
C TYR A 81 2.39 -0.46 -4.50
N VAL A 82 1.91 -1.71 -4.39
CA VAL A 82 1.33 -2.45 -5.53
C VAL A 82 0.06 -1.77 -6.02
N ILE A 83 -0.84 -1.33 -5.13
CA ILE A 83 -2.07 -0.61 -5.51
C ILE A 83 -1.71 0.70 -6.24
N TRP A 84 -0.74 1.45 -5.74
CA TRP A 84 -0.25 2.66 -6.39
C TRP A 84 0.31 2.37 -7.78
N LYS A 85 1.13 1.31 -7.93
CA LYS A 85 1.69 0.89 -9.22
C LYS A 85 0.65 0.44 -10.23
N ILE A 86 -0.39 -0.25 -9.78
CA ILE A 86 -1.52 -0.62 -10.64
C ILE A 86 -2.18 0.66 -11.16
N GLY A 87 -2.51 1.61 -10.28
CA GLY A 87 -3.11 2.89 -10.68
C GLY A 87 -2.24 3.70 -11.65
N GLU A 88 -0.91 3.70 -11.45
CA GLU A 88 0.04 4.36 -12.34
C GLU A 88 -0.08 3.80 -13.76
N ARG A 89 -0.10 2.46 -13.91
CA ARG A 89 -0.27 1.81 -15.20
C ARG A 89 -1.59 2.23 -15.87
N LEU A 90 -2.70 2.25 -15.12
CA LEU A 90 -4.01 2.64 -15.67
C LEU A 90 -4.02 4.08 -16.18
N LEU A 91 -3.38 5.02 -15.47
CA LEU A 91 -3.28 6.42 -15.91
C LEU A 91 -2.38 6.57 -17.14
N VAL A 92 -1.28 5.82 -17.21
CA VAL A 92 -0.38 5.82 -18.38
C VAL A 92 -1.10 5.29 -19.61
N ASP A 93 -1.80 4.15 -19.48
CA ASP A 93 -2.55 3.55 -20.59
C ASP A 93 -3.63 4.52 -21.09
N TRP A 94 -4.35 5.19 -20.17
CA TRP A 94 -5.31 6.24 -20.51
C TRP A 94 -4.66 7.44 -21.22
N ALA A 95 -3.53 7.94 -20.72
CA ALA A 95 -2.85 9.12 -21.27
C ALA A 95 -2.26 8.86 -22.66
N VAL A 96 -1.84 7.62 -22.94
CA VAL A 96 -1.29 7.20 -24.24
C VAL A 96 -2.39 6.80 -25.23
N GLY A 97 -3.65 6.69 -24.77
CA GLY A 97 -4.77 6.27 -25.61
C GLY A 97 -4.76 4.77 -25.95
N LYS A 98 -4.08 3.94 -25.17
CA LYS A 98 -4.17 2.48 -25.29
C LYS A 98 -5.48 2.02 -24.66
N GLY A 99 -6.31 1.33 -25.44
CA GLY A 99 -7.49 0.66 -24.92
C GLY A 99 -7.09 -0.41 -23.90
N PHE A 100 -7.91 -0.60 -22.86
CA PHE A 100 -7.71 -1.49 -21.70
C PHE A 100 -7.59 -3.00 -22.03
N THR A 101 -7.34 -3.36 -23.28
CA THR A 101 -7.54 -4.71 -23.87
C THR A 101 -6.28 -5.33 -24.49
N ASP A 102 -5.10 -4.76 -24.28
CA ASP A 102 -3.81 -5.36 -24.70
C ASP A 102 -3.15 -6.18 -23.57
#